data_AF-A0AAW1CU88-F1
#
_entry.id   AF-A0AAW1CU88-F1
#
_cell.length_a   1.000
_cell.length_b   1.000
_cell.length_c   1.000
_cell.angle_alpha   90.00
_cell.angle_beta   90.00
_cell.angle_gamma   90.00
#
_symmetry.space_group_name_H-M   'P 1'
#
loop_
_entity.id
_entity.type
_entity.pdbx_description
1 polymer ?
#
loop_
_entity_poly.entity_id
_entity_poly.type
_entity_poly.pdbx_seq_one_letter_code
_entity_poly.pdbx_strand_id
1 'polypeptide(L)' 'MFASIPNFSEFYVELEGNNEGVECLRLLNEIIADFDEILSEPEFSYIEKIKSTGATYMAASGEFV' A
#
# COMPACT_ATOMS: atom_id res chain seq x y z
N MET A 1 7.97 10.09 -1.44
CA MET A 1 6.56 10.14 -1.00
C MET A 1 6.36 9.10 0.10
N PHE A 2 5.67 9.49 1.17
CA PHE A 2 5.15 8.57 2.19
C PHE A 2 3.63 8.77 2.22
N ALA A 3 2.86 7.71 1.97
CA ALA A 3 1.41 7.72 2.04
C ALA A 3 0.95 6.64 3.01
N SER A 4 0.10 6.97 3.97
CA SER A 4 -0.40 6.00 4.95
C SER A 4 -1.91 6.08 5.07
N ILE A 5 -2.57 4.93 5.17
CA ILE A 5 -4.00 4.87 5.47
C ILE A 5 -4.19 5.21 6.96
N PRO A 6 -4.88 6.32 7.29
CA PRO A 6 -5.11 6.70 8.67
C PRO A 6 -6.05 5.69 9.34
N ASN A 7 -5.86 5.47 10.65
CA ASN A 7 -6.72 4.62 11.48
C ASN A 7 -6.84 3.16 11.01
N PHE A 8 -5.96 2.68 10.11
CA PHE A 8 -6.02 1.30 9.64
C PHE A 8 -5.88 0.29 10.78
N SER A 9 -5.05 0.56 11.78
CA SER A 9 -4.89 -0.29 12.97
C SER A 9 -6.12 -0.35 13.87
N GLU A 10 -6.97 0.67 13.86
CA GLU A 10 -8.23 0.67 14.63
C GLU A 10 -9.36 -0.02 13.86
N PHE A 11 -9.31 0.07 12.53
CA PHE A 11 -10.20 -0.67 11.63
C PHE A 11 -9.83 -2.16 11.55
N TYR A 12 -8.55 -2.48 11.61
CA TYR A 12 -8.02 -3.83 11.68
C TYR A 12 -8.31 -4.44 13.05
N VAL A 13 -9.33 -5.29 13.11
CA VAL A 13 -9.73 -5.99 14.33
C VAL A 13 -9.65 -7.50 14.11
N GLU A 14 -8.67 -8.12 14.75
CA GLU A 14 -8.46 -9.58 14.77
C GLU A 14 -9.48 -10.24 15.72
N LEU A 15 -10.70 -10.44 15.24
CA LEU A 15 -11.73 -11.23 15.93
C LEU A 15 -12.02 -12.49 15.12
N GLU A 16 -12.28 -13.62 15.80
CA GLU A 16 -12.69 -14.88 15.15
C GLU A 16 -13.95 -14.68 14.28
N GLY A 17 -14.88 -13.81 14.71
CA GLY A 17 -16.07 -13.43 13.93
C GLY A 17 -15.81 -12.52 12.72
N ASN A 18 -14.58 -12.02 12.55
CA ASN A 18 -14.13 -11.17 11.44
C ASN A 18 -13.06 -11.87 10.58
N ASN A 19 -13.04 -13.21 10.59
CA ASN A 19 -12.08 -14.04 9.86
C ASN A 19 -10.62 -13.63 10.16
N GLU A 20 -10.33 -13.33 11.43
CA GLU A 20 -8.99 -12.91 11.91
C GLU A 20 -8.45 -11.64 11.22
N GLY A 21 -9.32 -10.78 10.68
CA GLY A 21 -8.90 -9.54 10.02
C GLY A 21 -8.35 -9.74 8.59
N VAL A 22 -8.43 -10.95 8.04
CA VAL A 22 -7.95 -11.29 6.68
C VAL A 22 -8.55 -10.39 5.60
N GLU A 23 -9.84 -10.04 5.71
CA GLU A 23 -10.49 -9.16 4.74
C GLU A 23 -9.93 -7.73 4.74
N CYS A 24 -9.49 -7.23 5.90
CA CYS A 24 -8.83 -5.92 6.00
C CYS A 24 -7.47 -5.94 5.31
N LEU A 25 -6.74 -7.05 5.43
CA LEU A 25 -5.47 -7.26 4.71
C LEU A 25 -5.68 -7.44 3.20
N ARG A 26 -6.76 -8.10 2.78
CA ARG A 26 -7.13 -8.22 1.37
C ARG A 26 -7.40 -6.84 0.76
N LEU A 27 -8.20 -6.02 1.44
CA LEU A 27 -8.47 -4.65 1.01
C LEU A 27 -7.19 -3.80 0.95
N LEU A 28 -6.31 -3.92 1.95
CA LEU A 28 -5.01 -3.24 1.94
C LEU A 28 -4.15 -3.67 0.74
N ASN A 29 -4.12 -4.97 0.44
CA ASN A 29 -3.39 -5.48 -0.72
C ASN A 29 -3.98 -5.00 -2.05
N GLU A 30 -5.31 -4.89 -2.16
CA GLU A 30 -5.97 -4.31 -3.33
C GLU A 30 -5.54 -2.86 -3.54
N ILE A 31 -5.58 -2.04 -2.49
CA ILE A 31 -5.12 -0.64 -2.57
C ILE A 31 -3.65 -0.55 -2.98
N ILE A 32 -2.78 -1.38 -2.40
CA ILE A 32 -1.36 -1.41 -2.76
C ILE A 32 -1.16 -1.83 -4.22
N ALA A 33 -1.90 -2.83 -4.69
CA ALA A 33 -1.83 -3.30 -6.07
C ALA A 33 -2.29 -2.22 -7.07
N ASP A 34 -3.35 -1.47 -6.74
CA ASP A 34 -3.82 -0.35 -7.56
C ASP A 34 -2.74 0.74 -7.70
N PHE A 35 -2.02 1.06 -6.61
CA PHE A 35 -0.87 1.98 -6.68
C PHE A 35 0.29 1.42 -7.51
N ASP A 36 0.55 0.12 -7.42
CA ASP A 36 1.60 -0.54 -8.22
C ASP A 36 1.25 -0.53 -9.71
N GLU A 37 -0.04 -0.68 -10.06
CA GLU A 37 -0.52 -0.56 -11.44
C GLU A 37 -0.31 0.86 -11.98
N ILE A 38 -0.67 1.89 -11.19
CA ILE A 38 -0.43 3.28 -11.56
C ILE A 38 1.07 3.54 -11.80
N LEU A 39 1.96 3.05 -10.92
CA LEU A 39 3.41 3.21 -11.11
C LEU A 39 3.97 2.49 -12.34
N SER A 40 3.23 1.53 -12.90
CA SER A 40 3.63 0.84 -14.12
C SER A 40 3.41 1.65 -15.39
N GLU A 41 2.66 2.77 -15.30
CA GLU A 41 2.40 3.62 -16.45
C GLU A 41 3.66 4.38 -16.92
N PRO A 42 3.85 4.58 -18.23
CA PRO A 42 5.08 5.18 -18.77
C PRO A 42 5.39 6.57 -18.21
N GLU A 43 4.35 7.34 -17.86
CA GLU A 43 4.48 8.69 -17.31
C GLU A 43 5.03 8.72 -15.87
N PHE A 44 5.02 7.59 -15.17
CA PHE A 44 5.57 7.43 -13.82
C PHE A 44 6.85 6.59 -13.79
N SER A 45 7.46 6.29 -14.95
CA SER A 45 8.67 5.46 -15.07
C SER A 45 9.90 5.97 -14.28
N TYR A 46 9.92 7.23 -13.86
CA TYR A 46 10.96 7.83 -13.01
C TYR A 46 10.66 7.74 -11.50
N ILE A 47 9.53 7.15 -11.12
CA ILE A 47 9.10 6.92 -9.74
C ILE A 47 9.22 5.42 -9.44
N GLU A 48 9.94 5.09 -8.37
CA GLU A 48 10.15 3.72 -7.92
C GLU A 48 9.55 3.51 -6.53
N LYS A 49 8.86 2.38 -6.36
CA LYS A 49 8.40 1.92 -5.05
C LYS A 49 9.60 1.42 -4.25
N ILE A 50 9.85 2.04 -3.11
CA ILE A 50 10.89 1.58 -2.17
C ILE A 50 10.40 0.32 -1.44
N LYS A 51 9.25 0.43 -0.77
CA LYS A 51 8.59 -0.66 -0.03
C LYS A 51 7.20 -0.25 0.47
N SER A 52 6.42 -1.23 0.91
CA SER A 52 5.29 -1.03 1.82
C SER A 52 5.67 -1.51 3.23
N THR A 53 5.13 -0.88 4.27
CA THR A 53 5.31 -1.30 5.67
C THR A 53 4.04 -0.97 6.45
N GLY A 54 3.35 -1.99 6.96
CA GLY A 54 2.01 -1.82 7.53
C GLY A 54 1.06 -1.21 6.50
N ALA A 55 0.34 -0.17 6.90
CA ALA A 55 -0.56 0.59 6.01
C ALA A 55 0.14 1.78 5.29
N THR A 56 1.47 1.81 5.28
CA THR A 56 2.28 2.87 4.66
C THR A 56 2.94 2.40 3.37
N TYR A 57 2.78 3.20 2.31
CA TYR A 57 3.41 3.07 1.00
C TYR A 57 4.55 4.09 0.85
N MET A 58 5.71 3.64 0.36
CA MET A 58 6.90 4.47 0.19
C MET A 58 7.37 4.41 -1.26
N ALA A 59 7.51 5.58 -1.89
CA ALA A 59 8.02 5.73 -3.25
C ALA A 59 9.03 6.89 -3.32
N ALA A 60 10.00 6.82 -4.21
CA ALA A 60 10.95 7.90 -4.49
C ALA A 60 11.08 8.11 -6.00
N SER A 61 11.66 9.24 -6.40
CA SER A 61 11.95 9.53 -7.79
C SER A 61 13.40 9.99 -7.93
N GLY A 62 13.96 9.80 -9.14
CA GLY A 62 15.33 10.20 -9.46
C GLY A 62 16.41 9.15 -9.15
N GLU A 63 16.03 7.87 -9.00
CA GLU A 63 16.99 6.77 -8.78
C GLU A 63 17.69 6.30 -10.07
N PHE A 64 17.26 6.78 -11.25
CA PHE A 64 17.98 6.60 -12.52
C PHE A 64 18.77 7.87 -12.87
N VAL A 65 20.10 7.80 -12.66
CA VAL A 65 21.11 8.70 -13.24
C VAL A 65 21.98 7.90 -14.21
#